data_AF-A0A3M5R346-F1
#
_entry.id   AF-A0A3M5R346-F1
#
_cell.length_a   1.000
_cell.length_b   1.000
_cell.length_c   1.000
_cell.angle_alpha   90.00
_cell.angle_beta   90.00
_cell.angle_gamma   90.00
#
_symmetry.space_group_name_H-M   'P 1'
#
loop_
_entity.id
_entity.type
_entity.pdbx_description
1 polymer ?
#
loop_
_entity_poly.entity_id
_entity_poly.type
_entity_poly.pdbx_seq_one_letter_code
_entity_poly.pdbx_strand_id
1 'polypeptide(L)'
;MSIYRMEHSLDMNKKTSDAPIWPVNSFKSVVTKVPDWPDSISGLAYNPFRPGQSPYKHIYPTREQIKEDLLLIRPLTRHVRTYSVEQTLACIPEIAEELGMSVTLGIWIGWDEKHNDRELIEGVKLASQYPSVRRLIIGNETLLRNDVTVSQLIDYMQTARQSANVPISTSEGWQQWHDTPELADHADFIAAHVLPFQSPRQALQFSHGRTN
;
A
#
# COMPACT_ATOMS: atom_id res chain seq x y z
N MET A 1 -8.94 58.86 6.94
CA MET A 1 -7.97 58.23 6.02
C MET A 1 -6.79 57.82 6.89
N SER A 2 -6.71 56.53 7.23
CA SER A 2 -5.91 56.01 8.35
C SER A 2 -4.61 55.40 7.85
N ILE A 3 -3.50 55.73 8.50
CA ILE A 3 -2.35 54.84 8.67
C ILE A 3 -1.56 55.30 9.90
N TYR A 4 -1.73 54.58 11.02
CA TYR A 4 -0.88 54.66 12.20
C TYR A 4 -0.09 53.36 12.29
N ARG A 5 1.24 53.48 12.33
CA ARG A 5 2.20 52.42 12.58
C ARG A 5 2.21 52.16 14.09
N MET A 6 1.95 50.91 14.49
CA MET A 6 2.21 50.43 15.84
C MET A 6 2.93 49.09 15.74
N GLU A 7 4.20 49.10 16.15
CA GLU A 7 4.94 47.89 16.49
C GLU A 7 4.48 47.45 17.89
N HIS A 8 4.03 46.20 18.03
CA HIS A 8 3.94 45.53 19.31
C HIS A 8 4.61 44.17 19.20
N SER A 9 5.64 44.01 20.01
CA SER A 9 6.44 42.82 20.24
C SER A 9 5.79 41.91 21.30
N LEU A 10 6.03 40.60 21.15
CA LEU A 10 5.85 39.48 22.10
C LEU A 10 4.38 39.00 22.24
N ASP A 11 4.09 37.70 22.15
CA ASP A 11 4.71 36.66 22.95
C ASP A 11 4.75 35.29 22.22
N MET A 12 5.97 34.81 21.98
CA MET A 12 6.28 33.46 21.49
C MET A 12 6.30 32.47 22.66
N ASN A 13 5.14 32.21 23.27
CA ASN A 13 5.02 31.14 24.25
C ASN A 13 3.57 30.66 24.44
N LYS A 14 3.09 29.87 23.46
CA LYS A 14 2.05 28.86 23.72
C LYS A 14 2.58 27.50 23.27
N LYS A 15 3.15 26.78 24.23
CA LYS A 15 3.32 25.32 24.17
C LYS A 15 1.95 24.66 24.12
N THR A 16 1.72 23.79 23.15
CA THR A 16 1.47 22.34 23.32
C THR A 16 0.98 21.72 22.00
N SER A 17 1.82 20.92 21.35
CA SER A 17 1.40 19.59 20.92
C SER A 17 2.62 18.67 20.97
N ASP A 18 2.54 17.68 21.86
CA ASP A 18 3.57 16.67 22.11
C ASP A 18 3.56 15.61 21.00
N ALA A 19 3.94 16.00 19.79
CA ALA A 19 4.32 15.03 18.77
C ALA A 19 5.81 14.70 18.98
N PRO A 20 6.22 13.41 19.04
CA PRO A 20 7.63 13.06 19.11
C PRO A 20 8.31 13.48 17.79
N ILE A 21 8.93 14.65 17.80
CA ILE A 21 9.89 15.07 16.78
C ILE A 21 11.04 14.07 16.87
N TRP A 22 11.22 13.25 15.84
CA TRP A 22 12.33 12.32 15.73
C TRP A 22 13.63 13.02 16.14
N PRO A 23 14.38 12.50 17.13
CA PRO A 23 15.59 13.18 17.58
C PRO A 23 16.53 13.35 16.40
N VAL A 24 17.14 14.53 16.28
CA VAL A 24 18.00 15.00 15.17
C VAL A 24 19.20 14.07 14.88
N ASN A 25 19.40 13.03 15.72
CA ASN A 25 20.44 12.01 15.63
C ASN A 25 19.96 10.63 15.15
N SER A 26 18.75 10.50 14.61
CA SER A 26 18.14 9.21 14.23
C SER A 26 18.87 8.45 13.10
N PHE A 27 19.82 9.09 12.41
CA PHE A 27 20.58 8.50 11.30
C PHE A 27 22.10 8.62 11.47
N LYS A 28 22.63 8.30 12.66
CA LYS A 28 24.08 8.35 12.93
C LYS A 28 24.89 7.19 12.33
N SER A 29 24.24 6.13 11.84
CA SER A 29 24.95 5.05 11.17
C SER A 29 24.99 5.30 9.66
N VAL A 30 26.13 5.78 9.17
CA VAL A 30 26.47 5.58 7.75
C VAL A 30 26.69 4.08 7.58
N VAL A 31 25.76 3.41 6.91
CA VAL A 31 25.87 1.98 6.57
C VAL A 31 27.03 1.84 5.59
N THR A 32 28.19 1.44 6.08
CA THR A 32 29.42 1.28 5.27
C THR A 32 29.50 -0.04 4.52
N LYS A 33 28.58 -0.98 4.82
CA LYS A 33 28.51 -2.30 4.21
C LYS A 33 27.05 -2.68 4.00
N VAL A 34 26.72 -3.15 2.81
CA VAL A 34 25.37 -3.69 2.54
C VAL A 34 25.16 -4.86 3.50
N PRO A 35 24.07 -4.85 4.31
CA PRO A 35 23.78 -5.97 5.19
C PRO A 35 23.57 -7.25 4.37
N ASP A 36 23.90 -8.40 4.96
CA ASP A 36 23.62 -9.69 4.34
C ASP A 36 22.10 -9.83 4.10
N TRP A 37 21.75 -10.57 3.05
CA TRP A 37 20.34 -10.84 2.75
C TRP A 37 19.69 -11.58 3.93
N PRO A 38 18.48 -11.18 4.37
CA PRO A 38 17.85 -11.82 5.52
C PRO A 38 17.57 -13.30 5.22
N ASP A 39 17.76 -14.15 6.23
CA ASP A 39 17.49 -15.60 6.13
C ASP A 39 16.02 -15.93 5.80
N SER A 40 15.10 -14.98 6.02
CA SER A 40 13.69 -15.12 5.67
C SER A 40 13.05 -13.81 5.20
N ILE A 41 12.15 -13.91 4.22
CA ILE A 41 11.41 -12.79 3.66
C ILE A 41 10.04 -12.72 4.36
N SER A 42 9.72 -11.56 4.97
CA SER A 42 8.48 -11.38 5.72
C SER A 42 7.21 -11.45 4.86
N GLY A 43 7.31 -11.18 3.56
CA GLY A 43 6.25 -11.36 2.58
C GLY A 43 6.67 -10.89 1.20
N LEU A 44 5.92 -11.31 0.17
CA LEU A 44 6.14 -10.90 -1.21
C LEU A 44 4.88 -10.26 -1.81
N ALA A 45 5.07 -9.22 -2.62
CA ALA A 45 4.03 -8.80 -3.56
C ALA A 45 3.86 -9.88 -4.63
N TYR A 46 2.62 -10.27 -4.90
CA TYR A 46 2.31 -11.36 -5.81
C TYR A 46 1.26 -10.93 -6.83
N ASN A 47 1.60 -11.12 -8.10
CA ASN A 47 0.72 -10.90 -9.23
C ASN A 47 0.82 -12.11 -10.20
N PRO A 48 -0.26 -12.90 -10.39
CA PRO A 48 -0.20 -14.19 -11.08
C PRO A 48 -0.27 -14.13 -12.62
N PHE A 49 -0.32 -12.96 -13.24
CA PHE A 49 -0.42 -12.89 -14.71
C PHE A 49 0.85 -13.38 -15.40
N ARG A 50 0.73 -14.43 -16.21
CA ARG A 50 1.78 -14.97 -17.08
C ARG A 50 1.82 -14.25 -18.44
N PRO A 51 2.86 -14.42 -19.28
CA PRO A 51 2.92 -13.80 -20.60
C PRO A 51 1.65 -14.00 -21.43
N GLY A 52 1.10 -12.91 -21.96
CA GLY A 52 -0.16 -12.91 -22.72
C GLY A 52 -1.41 -12.69 -21.88
N GLN A 53 -1.35 -12.93 -20.57
CA GLN A 53 -2.43 -12.67 -19.62
C GLN A 53 -2.36 -11.23 -19.09
N SER A 54 -3.51 -10.65 -18.78
CA SER A 54 -3.61 -9.28 -18.28
C SER A 54 -5.06 -8.97 -17.89
N PRO A 55 -5.28 -8.17 -16.83
CA PRO A 55 -6.64 -7.71 -16.49
C PRO A 55 -7.23 -6.87 -17.63
N TYR A 56 -6.41 -6.06 -18.33
CA TYR A 56 -6.85 -5.23 -19.46
C TYR A 56 -7.32 -6.04 -20.67
N LYS A 57 -6.85 -7.28 -20.82
CA LYS A 57 -7.28 -8.20 -21.89
C LYS A 57 -8.40 -9.13 -21.44
N HIS A 58 -8.81 -9.05 -20.17
CA HIS A 58 -9.69 -10.01 -19.50
C HIS A 58 -9.22 -11.47 -19.64
N ILE A 59 -7.91 -11.68 -19.70
CA ILE A 59 -7.30 -13.01 -19.72
C ILE A 59 -6.64 -13.21 -18.37
N TYR A 60 -7.32 -13.95 -17.49
CA TYR A 60 -6.89 -14.20 -16.12
C TYR A 60 -6.16 -15.55 -16.00
N PRO A 61 -5.27 -15.69 -15.02
CA PRO A 61 -4.63 -16.97 -14.74
C PRO A 61 -5.63 -18.00 -14.24
N THR A 62 -5.37 -19.27 -14.48
CA THR A 62 -6.21 -20.35 -13.94
C THR A 62 -5.92 -20.58 -12.46
N ARG A 63 -6.83 -21.26 -11.75
CA ARG A 63 -6.63 -21.66 -10.36
C ARG A 63 -5.35 -22.49 -10.18
N GLU A 64 -5.08 -23.38 -11.13
CA GLU A 64 -3.91 -24.25 -11.15
C GLU A 64 -2.62 -23.44 -11.29
N GLN A 65 -2.60 -22.45 -12.19
CA GLN A 65 -1.44 -21.55 -12.35
C GLN A 65 -1.16 -20.80 -11.05
N ILE A 66 -2.20 -20.27 -10.40
CA ILE A 66 -2.07 -19.58 -9.11
C ILE A 66 -1.51 -20.54 -8.04
N LYS A 67 -1.97 -21.79 -8.01
CA LYS A 67 -1.49 -22.80 -7.05
C LYS A 67 -0.04 -23.20 -7.31
N GLU A 68 0.36 -23.38 -8.56
CA GLU A 68 1.75 -23.63 -8.95
C GLU A 68 2.67 -22.51 -8.46
N ASP A 69 2.30 -21.26 -8.72
CA ASP A 69 3.09 -20.09 -8.34
C ASP A 69 3.20 -19.97 -6.80
N LEU A 70 2.10 -20.17 -6.06
CA LEU A 70 2.13 -20.14 -4.60
C LEU A 70 2.97 -21.29 -4.00
N LEU A 71 2.98 -22.47 -4.62
CA LEU A 71 3.87 -23.57 -4.21
C LEU A 71 5.35 -23.23 -4.39
N LEU A 72 5.70 -22.48 -5.44
CA LEU A 72 7.06 -21.99 -5.67
C LEU A 72 7.46 -20.88 -4.69
N ILE A 73 6.53 -20.04 -4.28
CA ILE A 73 6.76 -18.93 -3.33
C ILE A 73 6.89 -19.44 -1.89
N ARG A 74 6.12 -20.46 -1.51
CA ARG A 74 6.00 -20.98 -0.14
C ARG A 74 7.30 -21.28 0.61
N PRO A 75 8.38 -21.78 -0.03
CA PRO A 75 9.68 -21.98 0.63
C PRO A 75 10.39 -20.67 0.99
N LEU A 76 10.09 -19.57 0.30
CA LEU A 76 10.71 -18.25 0.50
C LEU A 76 9.97 -17.43 1.57
N THR A 77 8.64 -17.52 1.56
CA THR A 77 7.77 -16.82 2.52
C THR A 77 6.43 -17.52 2.69
N ARG A 78 5.78 -17.28 3.83
CA ARG A 78 4.42 -17.73 4.13
C ARG A 78 3.39 -16.61 4.01
N HIS A 79 3.77 -15.46 3.46
CA HIS A 79 2.89 -14.31 3.32
C HIS A 79 2.99 -13.69 1.93
N VAL A 80 1.85 -13.43 1.30
CA VAL A 80 1.76 -12.70 0.04
C VAL A 80 0.84 -11.50 0.16
N ARG A 81 1.13 -10.45 -0.62
CA ARG A 81 0.23 -9.32 -0.84
C ARG A 81 -0.30 -9.38 -2.27
N THR A 82 -1.62 -9.21 -2.43
CA THR A 82 -2.29 -9.09 -3.73
C THR A 82 -2.85 -7.68 -3.95
N TYR A 83 -3.47 -7.44 -5.10
CA TYR A 83 -3.88 -6.10 -5.54
C TYR A 83 -5.37 -5.97 -5.90
N SER A 84 -6.04 -7.08 -6.20
CA SER A 84 -7.41 -7.15 -6.69
C SER A 84 -7.99 -8.51 -6.33
N VAL A 85 -9.32 -8.58 -6.27
CA VAL A 85 -10.10 -9.81 -6.12
C VAL A 85 -10.89 -10.18 -7.39
N GLU A 86 -10.58 -9.56 -8.52
CA GLU A 86 -11.33 -9.78 -9.74
C GLU A 86 -11.16 -11.19 -10.32
N GLN A 87 -12.26 -11.77 -10.82
CA GLN A 87 -12.26 -13.07 -11.50
C GLN A 87 -11.57 -14.17 -10.68
N THR A 88 -10.60 -14.88 -11.28
CA THR A 88 -9.88 -15.97 -10.62
C THR A 88 -8.95 -15.49 -9.52
N LEU A 89 -8.65 -14.18 -9.39
CA LEU A 89 -7.82 -13.68 -8.28
C LEU A 89 -8.51 -13.88 -6.92
N ALA A 90 -9.85 -13.91 -6.88
CA ALA A 90 -10.64 -14.22 -5.69
C ALA A 90 -10.33 -15.60 -5.06
N CYS A 91 -9.73 -16.54 -5.81
CA CYS A 91 -9.38 -17.85 -5.27
C CYS A 91 -8.07 -17.87 -4.46
N ILE A 92 -7.28 -16.80 -4.50
CA ILE A 92 -5.95 -16.75 -3.85
C ILE A 92 -6.04 -17.00 -2.33
N PRO A 93 -6.97 -16.39 -1.57
CA PRO A 93 -7.10 -16.67 -0.13
C PRO A 93 -7.34 -18.13 0.21
N GLU A 94 -8.22 -18.80 -0.54
CA GLU A 94 -8.54 -20.21 -0.36
C GLU A 94 -7.31 -21.10 -0.61
N ILE A 95 -6.63 -20.90 -1.73
CA ILE A 95 -5.42 -21.67 -2.06
C ILE A 95 -4.31 -21.39 -1.05
N ALA A 96 -4.14 -20.13 -0.64
CA ALA A 96 -3.16 -19.78 0.39
C ALA A 96 -3.45 -20.51 1.71
N GLU A 97 -4.72 -20.63 2.10
CA GLU A 97 -5.14 -21.39 3.28
C GLU A 97 -4.78 -22.87 3.18
N GLU A 98 -5.11 -23.52 2.04
CA GLU A 98 -4.73 -24.92 1.77
C GLU A 98 -3.22 -25.15 1.93
N LEU A 99 -2.40 -24.15 1.58
CA LEU A 99 -0.94 -24.22 1.61
C LEU A 99 -0.33 -23.79 2.96
N GLY A 100 -1.14 -23.35 3.92
CA GLY A 100 -0.68 -22.78 5.19
C GLY A 100 0.10 -21.48 5.00
N MET A 101 -0.41 -20.62 4.11
CA MET A 101 0.07 -19.28 3.82
C MET A 101 -0.97 -18.24 4.25
N SER A 102 -0.55 -16.99 4.30
CA SER A 102 -1.40 -15.85 4.66
C SER A 102 -1.37 -14.77 3.58
N VAL A 103 -2.43 -13.97 3.51
CA VAL A 103 -2.64 -12.96 2.47
C VAL A 103 -2.93 -11.60 3.10
N THR A 104 -2.21 -10.57 2.65
CA THR A 104 -2.69 -9.19 2.71
C THR A 104 -3.45 -8.94 1.41
N LEU A 105 -4.78 -8.94 1.49
CA LEU A 105 -5.64 -8.94 0.32
C LEU A 105 -5.86 -7.50 -0.16
N GLY A 106 -5.46 -7.23 -1.39
CA GLY A 106 -5.71 -5.95 -2.03
C GLY A 106 -7.09 -5.90 -2.69
N ILE A 107 -7.76 -4.77 -2.55
CA ILE A 107 -9.02 -4.41 -3.20
C ILE A 107 -8.70 -3.27 -4.15
N TRP A 108 -8.89 -3.49 -5.46
CA TRP A 108 -8.53 -2.48 -6.45
C TRP A 108 -9.59 -1.38 -6.49
N ILE A 109 -9.14 -0.13 -6.33
CA ILE A 109 -9.98 1.06 -6.46
C ILE A 109 -9.48 1.87 -7.66
N GLY A 110 -10.40 2.23 -8.55
CA GLY A 110 -10.19 3.05 -9.73
C GLY A 110 -11.34 4.04 -9.97
N TRP A 111 -11.42 4.59 -11.17
CA TRP A 111 -12.44 5.57 -11.56
C TRP A 111 -13.85 4.99 -11.80
N ASP A 112 -13.98 3.66 -11.99
CA ASP A 112 -15.28 3.00 -12.17
C ASP A 112 -15.87 2.60 -10.82
N GLU A 113 -16.80 3.41 -10.31
CA GLU A 113 -17.50 3.18 -9.03
C GLU A 113 -18.17 1.81 -8.96
N LYS A 114 -18.78 1.32 -10.05
CA LYS A 114 -19.45 0.00 -10.06
C LYS A 114 -18.44 -1.13 -9.97
N HIS A 115 -17.26 -0.96 -10.55
CA HIS A 115 -16.17 -1.91 -10.38
C HIS A 115 -15.63 -1.88 -8.95
N ASN A 116 -15.41 -0.69 -8.39
CA ASN A 116 -14.98 -0.52 -6.99
C ASN A 116 -15.93 -1.21 -6.01
N ASP A 117 -17.25 -1.05 -6.19
CA ASP A 117 -18.26 -1.69 -5.34
C ASP A 117 -18.15 -3.22 -5.38
N ARG A 118 -17.93 -3.80 -6.57
CA ARG A 118 -17.77 -5.26 -6.72
C ARG A 118 -16.50 -5.77 -6.07
N GLU A 119 -15.38 -5.07 -6.27
CA GLU A 119 -14.09 -5.37 -5.61
C GLU A 119 -14.24 -5.31 -4.09
N LEU A 120 -14.88 -4.26 -3.56
CA LEU A 120 -15.07 -4.06 -2.13
C LEU A 120 -15.93 -5.15 -1.50
N ILE A 121 -17.09 -5.44 -2.11
CA ILE A 121 -18.03 -6.46 -1.62
C ILE A 121 -17.35 -7.84 -1.59
N GLU A 122 -16.69 -8.23 -2.68
CA GLU A 122 -16.05 -9.55 -2.75
C GLU A 122 -14.83 -9.62 -1.82
N GLY A 123 -14.00 -8.57 -1.74
CA GLY A 123 -12.82 -8.56 -0.88
C GLY A 123 -13.15 -8.65 0.60
N VAL A 124 -14.19 -7.94 1.06
CA VAL A 124 -14.69 -8.03 2.43
C VAL A 124 -15.27 -9.41 2.73
N LYS A 125 -16.04 -9.98 1.79
CA LYS A 125 -16.57 -11.35 1.90
C LYS A 125 -15.44 -12.37 2.03
N LEU A 126 -14.41 -12.29 1.19
CA LEU A 126 -13.25 -13.18 1.24
C LEU A 126 -12.49 -13.05 2.57
N ALA A 127 -12.32 -11.83 3.08
CA ALA A 127 -11.67 -11.60 4.37
C ALA A 127 -12.43 -12.22 5.55
N SER A 128 -13.76 -12.24 5.48
CA SER A 128 -14.61 -12.90 6.49
C SER A 128 -14.67 -14.42 6.32
N GLN A 129 -14.53 -14.92 5.09
CA GLN A 129 -14.62 -16.35 4.78
C GLN A 129 -13.32 -17.11 5.07
N TYR A 130 -12.15 -16.49 4.83
CA TYR A 130 -10.86 -17.17 4.85
C TYR A 130 -9.92 -16.59 5.93
N PRO A 131 -9.65 -17.32 7.03
CA PRO A 131 -8.65 -16.95 8.05
C PRO A 131 -7.22 -16.69 7.53
N SER A 132 -6.90 -17.18 6.33
CA SER A 132 -5.65 -16.84 5.63
C SER A 132 -5.55 -15.34 5.31
N VAL A 133 -6.65 -14.62 5.12
CA VAL A 133 -6.64 -13.17 4.95
C VAL A 133 -6.38 -12.51 6.30
N ARG A 134 -5.24 -11.84 6.42
CA ARG A 134 -4.81 -11.22 7.69
C ARG A 134 -4.98 -9.71 7.73
N ARG A 135 -5.07 -9.07 6.56
CA ARG A 135 -5.22 -7.61 6.39
C ARG A 135 -5.90 -7.31 5.07
N LEU A 136 -6.60 -6.18 5.01
CA LEU A 136 -7.11 -5.59 3.77
C LEU A 136 -6.34 -4.32 3.42
N ILE A 137 -6.08 -4.16 2.12
CA ILE A 137 -5.57 -2.92 1.54
C ILE A 137 -6.60 -2.42 0.53
N ILE A 138 -7.20 -1.27 0.79
CA ILE A 138 -8.22 -0.63 -0.03
C ILE A 138 -7.52 0.41 -0.93
N GLY A 139 -7.38 0.10 -2.21
CA GLY A 139 -6.67 0.95 -3.16
C GLY A 139 -5.15 0.70 -3.20
N ASN A 140 -4.55 1.17 -4.29
CA ASN A 140 -3.11 1.06 -4.53
C ASN A 140 -2.67 2.27 -5.37
N GLU A 141 -1.99 3.20 -4.73
CA GLU A 141 -1.59 4.49 -5.29
C GLU A 141 -2.77 5.22 -5.94
N THR A 142 -3.95 5.06 -5.35
CA THR A 142 -5.22 5.52 -5.94
C THR A 142 -5.26 7.04 -5.94
N LEU A 143 -4.68 7.69 -4.92
CA LEU A 143 -4.54 9.14 -4.87
C LEU A 143 -3.51 9.65 -5.88
N LEU A 144 -2.36 8.97 -5.99
CA LEU A 144 -1.33 9.30 -6.99
C LEU A 144 -1.88 9.19 -8.42
N ARG A 145 -2.71 8.18 -8.68
CA ARG A 145 -3.37 7.95 -9.98
C ARG A 145 -4.52 8.92 -10.25
N ASN A 146 -4.94 9.72 -9.26
CA ASN A 146 -6.10 10.60 -9.31
C ASN A 146 -7.40 9.88 -9.68
N ASP A 147 -7.54 8.61 -9.29
CA ASP A 147 -8.76 7.85 -9.58
C ASP A 147 -9.92 8.25 -8.69
N VAL A 148 -9.63 8.62 -7.44
CA VAL A 148 -10.61 9.03 -6.44
C VAL A 148 -10.04 10.15 -5.56
N THR A 149 -10.89 10.91 -4.89
CA THR A 149 -10.49 11.90 -3.89
C THR A 149 -10.10 11.23 -2.57
N VAL A 150 -9.40 11.97 -1.70
CA VAL A 150 -9.10 11.51 -0.33
C VAL A 150 -10.37 11.10 0.42
N SER A 151 -11.44 11.90 0.32
CA SER A 151 -12.72 11.60 0.97
C SER A 151 -13.34 10.29 0.45
N GLN A 152 -13.34 10.07 -0.88
CA GLN A 152 -13.87 8.83 -1.46
C GLN A 152 -13.07 7.61 -1.02
N LEU A 153 -11.73 7.72 -0.94
CA LEU A 153 -10.90 6.62 -0.45
C LEU A 153 -11.19 6.30 1.02
N ILE A 154 -11.34 7.32 1.86
CA ILE A 154 -11.74 7.18 3.27
C ILE A 154 -13.11 6.51 3.37
N ASP A 155 -14.08 6.90 2.55
CA ASP A 155 -15.42 6.30 2.53
C ASP A 155 -15.38 4.81 2.20
N TYR A 156 -14.55 4.40 1.22
CA TYR A 156 -14.33 2.98 0.91
C TYR A 156 -13.70 2.22 2.08
N MET A 157 -12.69 2.80 2.74
CA MET A 157 -12.05 2.20 3.92
C MET A 157 -13.03 2.04 5.09
N GLN A 158 -13.87 3.05 5.34
CA GLN A 158 -14.89 3.00 6.39
C GLN A 158 -15.99 1.97 6.06
N THR A 159 -16.39 1.88 4.80
CA THR A 159 -17.37 0.89 4.35
C THR A 159 -16.85 -0.53 4.54
N ALA A 160 -15.59 -0.81 4.16
CA ALA A 160 -14.97 -2.11 4.42
C ALA A 160 -14.92 -2.42 5.93
N ARG A 161 -14.60 -1.42 6.76
CA ARG A 161 -14.46 -1.56 8.21
C ARG A 161 -15.75 -1.96 8.92
N GLN A 162 -16.91 -1.62 8.36
CA GLN A 162 -18.20 -2.03 8.92
C GLN A 162 -18.44 -3.54 8.86
N SER A 163 -17.74 -4.25 7.96
CA SER A 163 -18.04 -5.65 7.63
C SER A 163 -16.83 -6.59 7.72
N ALA A 164 -15.59 -6.06 7.69
CA ALA A 164 -14.38 -6.86 7.79
C ALA A 164 -13.86 -6.94 9.24
N ASN A 165 -13.45 -8.14 9.65
CA ASN A 165 -12.88 -8.42 10.99
C ASN A 165 -11.34 -8.41 11.00
N VAL A 166 -10.71 -7.79 10.02
CA VAL A 166 -9.25 -7.72 9.87
C VAL A 166 -8.79 -6.26 9.74
N PRO A 167 -7.54 -5.94 10.11
CA PRO A 167 -7.01 -4.60 9.95
C PRO A 167 -7.09 -4.11 8.49
N ILE A 168 -7.51 -2.86 8.32
CA ILE A 168 -7.68 -2.17 7.04
C ILE A 168 -6.67 -1.03 6.92
N SER A 169 -6.11 -0.89 5.73
CA SER A 169 -5.34 0.29 5.33
C SER A 169 -5.58 0.59 3.85
N THR A 170 -4.91 1.61 3.32
CA THR A 170 -4.68 1.82 1.89
C THR A 170 -3.18 1.69 1.61
N SER A 171 -2.78 1.58 0.34
CA SER A 171 -1.36 1.52 -0.02
C SER A 171 -0.99 2.69 -0.91
N GLU A 172 -0.31 3.67 -0.34
CA GLU A 172 0.07 4.92 -1.01
C GLU A 172 1.58 5.14 -0.96
N GLY A 173 2.08 6.04 -1.81
CA GLY A 173 3.48 6.48 -1.75
C GLY A 173 3.83 7.11 -0.41
N TRP A 174 5.08 6.99 0.04
CA TRP A 174 5.49 7.56 1.33
C TRP A 174 5.25 9.09 1.43
N GLN A 175 5.39 9.83 0.31
CA GLN A 175 5.05 11.25 0.28
C GLN A 175 3.56 11.50 0.54
N GLN A 176 2.68 10.66 -0.01
CA GLN A 176 1.24 10.82 0.17
C GLN A 176 0.84 10.69 1.64
N TRP A 177 1.43 9.74 2.37
CA TRP A 177 1.23 9.60 3.81
C TRP A 177 1.71 10.81 4.62
N HIS A 178 2.76 11.48 4.15
CA HIS A 178 3.28 12.70 4.78
C HIS A 178 2.39 13.92 4.47
N ASP A 179 1.95 14.05 3.22
CA ASP A 179 1.23 15.23 2.72
C ASP A 179 -0.28 15.17 3.04
N THR A 180 -0.81 14.00 3.37
CA THR A 180 -2.21 13.78 3.77
C THR A 180 -2.27 13.02 5.11
N PRO A 181 -1.87 13.67 6.22
CA PRO A 181 -1.79 12.98 7.52
C PRO A 181 -3.14 12.50 8.04
N GLU A 182 -4.25 13.13 7.66
CA GLU A 182 -5.63 12.70 7.99
C GLU A 182 -5.95 11.29 7.47
N LEU A 183 -5.27 10.82 6.43
CA LEU A 183 -5.43 9.44 5.94
C LEU A 183 -5.00 8.41 6.99
N ALA A 184 -4.03 8.75 7.84
CA ALA A 184 -3.54 7.88 8.90
C ALA A 184 -4.58 7.65 10.00
N ASP A 185 -5.49 8.61 10.24
CA ASP A 185 -6.55 8.49 11.25
C ASP A 185 -7.60 7.41 10.87
N HIS A 186 -7.63 7.02 9.59
CA HIS A 186 -8.55 6.02 9.06
C HIS A 186 -7.91 4.65 8.79
N ALA A 187 -6.58 4.55 8.91
CA ALA A 187 -5.81 3.34 8.62
C ALA A 187 -5.33 2.64 9.91
N ASP A 188 -5.52 1.32 10.00
CA ASP A 188 -5.04 0.52 11.15
C ASP A 188 -3.52 0.29 11.13
N PHE A 189 -2.90 0.48 9.96
CA PHE A 189 -1.47 0.37 9.73
C PHE A 189 -1.07 1.21 8.52
N ILE A 190 0.22 1.54 8.38
CA ILE A 190 0.72 2.31 7.23
C ILE A 190 1.33 1.34 6.21
N ALA A 191 0.74 1.27 5.01
CA ALA A 191 1.34 0.60 3.86
C ALA A 191 1.92 1.64 2.90
N ALA A 192 3.17 2.03 3.14
CA ALA A 192 3.87 3.01 2.32
C ALA A 192 4.70 2.33 1.22
N HIS A 193 4.53 2.76 -0.03
CA HIS A 193 5.48 2.44 -1.09
C HIS A 193 6.71 3.35 -0.97
N VAL A 194 7.87 2.72 -0.77
CA VAL A 194 9.17 3.39 -0.68
C VAL A 194 10.03 2.90 -1.84
N LEU A 195 10.08 3.72 -2.90
CA LEU A 195 10.74 3.37 -4.17
C LEU A 195 11.93 4.31 -4.42
N PRO A 196 13.08 4.09 -3.74
CA PRO A 196 14.20 5.04 -3.76
C PRO A 196 14.78 5.27 -5.17
N PHE A 197 14.68 4.27 -6.05
CA PHE A 197 15.22 4.31 -7.41
C PHE A 197 14.29 4.94 -8.46
N GLN A 198 13.05 5.27 -8.09
CA GLN A 198 12.04 5.81 -9.01
C GLN A 198 11.77 7.31 -8.81
N SER A 199 12.58 8.01 -8.01
CA SER A 199 12.47 9.47 -7.86
C SER A 199 13.01 10.21 -9.10
N PRO A 200 12.33 11.27 -9.60
CA PRO A 200 12.80 12.06 -10.74
C PRO A 200 14.22 12.63 -10.60
N ARG A 201 14.69 12.82 -9.34
CA ARG A 201 16.05 13.30 -9.04
C ARG A 201 17.15 12.34 -9.48
N GLN A 202 16.89 11.05 -9.59
CA GLN A 202 17.91 10.07 -9.97
C GLN A 202 18.01 9.85 -11.49
N ALA A 203 16.93 10.08 -12.25
CA ALA A 203 16.96 9.97 -13.71
C ALA A 203 17.98 10.91 -14.37
N LEU A 204 18.27 12.07 -13.74
CA LEU A 204 19.26 13.05 -14.23
C LEU A 204 20.71 12.71 -13.85
N GLN A 205 20.95 11.88 -12.83
CA GLN A 205 22.31 11.48 -12.44
C GLN A 205 22.85 10.34 -13.29
N PHE A 206 21.98 9.50 -13.87
CA PHE A 206 22.41 8.40 -14.75
C PHE A 206 22.57 8.80 -16.22
N SER A 207 22.15 10.01 -16.63
CA SER A 207 22.29 10.49 -18.02
C SER A 207 23.59 11.22 -18.33
N HIS A 208 24.45 11.50 -17.32
CA HIS A 208 25.70 12.25 -17.51
C HIS A 208 26.99 11.42 -17.36
N GLY A 209 26.89 10.09 -17.43
CA GLY A 209 28.04 9.20 -17.32
C GLY A 209 28.35 8.43 -18.60
N ARG A 210 28.92 9.10 -19.62
CA ARG A 210 29.85 8.55 -20.63
C ARG A 210 30.20 9.62 -21.69
N THR A 211 31.29 10.34 -21.48
CA THR A 211 32.19 10.75 -22.55
C THR A 211 33.63 10.59 -22.05
N ASN A 212 34.34 9.64 -22.65
CA ASN A 212 35.80 9.61 -22.79
C ASN A 212 36.04 9.12 -24.22
#